data_AF-A0A851DGX0-F1
#
_entry.id   AF-A0A851DGX0-F1
#
_cell.length_a   1.000
_cell.length_b   1.000
_cell.length_c   1.000
_cell.angle_alpha   90.00
_cell.angle_beta   90.00
_cell.angle_gamma   90.00
#
_symmetry.space_group_name_H-M   'P 1'
#
loop_
_entity.id
_entity.type
_entity.pdbx_description
1 polymer ?
#
loop_
_entity_poly.entity_id
_entity_poly.type
_entity_poly.pdbx_seq_one_letter_code
_entity_poly.pdbx_strand_id
1 'polypeptide(L)'
;QEASHRFTPPVSSSGGAVRQENFVLSTSGTDQVKGVLTLQGDALCQADVNLKMPRNNQLLHFAFREDKQWKLQQIQDARNHVNQAIYLLMNRDVNYQFKTGSEVLKLMDAVMLQLSRARNRLTTPATLTLPEIASSGLTKMFTPALPPDILVNFYINLNKLCLTVYQLHVLQPSTTK
;
A
#
# COMPACT_ATOMS: atom_id res chain seq x y z
N GLN A 1 10.18 5.57 -18.60
CA GLN A 1 8.79 5.39 -19.05
C GLN A 1 8.24 4.02 -18.66
N GLU A 2 8.92 2.90 -18.94
CA GLU A 2 8.45 1.54 -18.57
C GLU A 2 8.07 1.42 -17.08
N ALA A 3 8.89 1.93 -16.16
CA ALA A 3 8.59 1.92 -14.73
C ALA A 3 7.27 2.62 -14.38
N SER A 4 6.91 3.73 -15.05
CA SER A 4 5.64 4.45 -14.82
C SER A 4 4.43 3.64 -15.30
N HIS A 5 4.59 2.85 -16.37
CA HIS A 5 3.55 1.94 -16.85
C HIS A 5 3.20 0.84 -15.84
N ARG A 6 4.12 0.47 -14.94
CA ARG A 6 3.83 -0.50 -13.87
C ARG A 6 2.89 0.06 -12.79
N PHE A 7 2.80 1.39 -12.65
CA PHE A 7 1.89 2.06 -11.70
C PHE A 7 0.53 2.41 -12.31
N THR A 8 0.41 2.36 -13.63
CA THR A 8 -0.86 2.64 -14.30
C THR A 8 -1.57 1.34 -14.60
N PRO A 9 -2.87 1.27 -14.31
CA PRO A 9 -3.67 0.18 -14.86
C PRO A 9 -3.58 0.26 -16.40
N PRO A 10 -3.31 -0.84 -17.11
CA PRO A 10 -3.31 -0.81 -18.56
C PRO A 10 -4.69 -0.36 -19.04
N VAL A 11 -4.73 0.76 -19.76
CA VAL A 11 -5.93 1.19 -20.47
C VAL A 11 -6.04 0.29 -21.68
N SER A 12 -6.96 -0.66 -21.65
CA SER A 12 -7.32 -1.41 -22.84
C SER A 12 -7.99 -0.43 -23.82
N SER A 13 -7.48 -0.36 -25.05
CA SER A 13 -8.11 0.39 -26.15
C SER A 13 -9.40 -0.28 -26.65
N SER A 14 -9.94 -1.26 -25.91
CA SER A 14 -11.13 -2.03 -26.27
C SER A 14 -11.67 -2.78 -25.04
N GLY A 15 -12.34 -2.09 -24.11
CA GLY A 15 -13.23 -2.67 -23.10
C GLY A 15 -12.69 -3.79 -22.18
N GLY A 16 -11.37 -4.00 -22.14
CA GLY A 16 -10.71 -5.07 -21.41
C GLY A 16 -10.39 -4.66 -19.97
N ALA A 17 -10.76 -5.51 -19.02
CA ALA A 17 -10.57 -5.31 -17.59
C ALA A 17 -9.17 -4.76 -17.25
N VAL A 18 -9.16 -3.74 -16.39
CA VAL A 18 -7.94 -3.26 -15.75
C VAL A 18 -7.18 -4.45 -15.16
N ARG A 19 -5.84 -4.50 -15.31
CA ARG A 19 -5.00 -5.54 -14.68
C ARG A 19 -5.16 -5.46 -13.16
N GLN A 20 -6.10 -6.26 -12.68
CA GLN A 20 -6.43 -6.49 -11.30
C GLN A 20 -5.50 -7.57 -10.78
N GLU A 21 -4.72 -7.26 -9.74
CA GLU A 21 -3.81 -8.23 -9.14
C GLU A 21 -4.41 -8.76 -7.84
N ASN A 22 -4.65 -10.07 -7.82
CA ASN A 22 -5.20 -10.78 -6.67
C ASN A 22 -4.04 -11.42 -5.89
N PHE A 23 -3.92 -11.07 -4.62
CA PHE A 23 -2.89 -11.57 -3.71
C PHE A 23 -3.54 -12.42 -2.63
N VAL A 24 -3.02 -13.63 -2.43
CA VAL A 24 -3.36 -14.46 -1.28
C VAL A 24 -2.24 -14.33 -0.26
N LEU A 25 -2.59 -13.82 0.92
CA LEU A 25 -1.70 -13.65 2.07
C LEU A 25 -2.08 -14.66 3.13
N SER A 26 -1.09 -15.34 3.71
CA SER A 26 -1.30 -16.21 4.88
C SER A 26 -0.12 -16.14 5.84
N THR A 27 -0.40 -16.40 7.12
CA THR A 27 0.64 -16.57 8.13
C THR A 27 1.37 -17.90 7.95
N SER A 28 2.70 -17.87 7.92
CA SER A 28 3.52 -19.08 7.84
C SER A 28 3.30 -20.00 9.04
N GLY A 29 2.81 -21.21 8.81
CA GLY A 29 2.82 -22.31 9.79
C GLY A 29 1.61 -22.43 10.71
N THR A 30 0.74 -21.42 10.85
CA THR A 30 -0.40 -21.48 11.80
C THR A 30 -1.78 -21.10 11.23
N ASP A 31 -1.88 -20.72 9.94
CA ASP A 31 -3.15 -20.33 9.27
C ASP A 31 -4.09 -19.44 10.13
N GLN A 32 -3.51 -18.61 11.01
CA GLN A 32 -4.29 -17.76 11.90
C GLN A 32 -4.91 -16.58 11.16
N VAL A 33 -4.21 -16.06 10.15
CA VAL A 33 -4.72 -15.00 9.29
C VAL A 33 -4.56 -15.41 7.84
N LYS A 34 -5.65 -15.31 7.09
CA LYS A 34 -5.66 -15.46 5.64
C LYS A 34 -6.36 -14.27 5.01
N GLY A 35 -5.68 -13.58 4.10
CA GLY A 35 -6.21 -12.45 3.34
C GLY A 35 -6.26 -12.76 1.86
N VAL A 36 -7.35 -12.41 1.17
CA VAL A 36 -7.41 -12.33 -0.29
C VAL A 36 -7.61 -10.86 -0.64
N LEU A 37 -6.60 -10.27 -1.27
CA LEU A 37 -6.53 -8.84 -1.55
C LEU A 37 -6.54 -8.60 -3.04
N THR A 38 -7.31 -7.59 -3.45
CA THR A 38 -7.36 -7.13 -4.84
C THR A 38 -6.77 -5.74 -4.92
N LEU A 39 -5.65 -5.61 -5.62
CA LEU A 39 -4.97 -4.33 -5.86
C LEU A 39 -5.12 -3.92 -7.33
N GLN A 40 -5.50 -2.67 -7.54
CA GLN A 40 -5.60 -2.02 -8.84
C GLN A 40 -4.80 -0.71 -8.82
N GLY A 41 -3.56 -0.75 -9.32
CA GLY A 41 -2.65 0.39 -9.24
C GLY A 41 -2.33 0.72 -7.78
N ASP A 42 -2.75 1.90 -7.30
CA ASP A 42 -2.63 2.33 -5.90
C ASP A 42 -3.89 2.07 -5.07
N ALA A 43 -4.97 1.55 -5.66
CA ALA A 43 -6.24 1.30 -4.97
C ALA A 43 -6.37 -0.17 -4.57
N LEU A 44 -6.48 -0.42 -3.27
CA LEU A 44 -6.90 -1.70 -2.71
C LEU A 44 -8.44 -1.75 -2.78
N CYS A 45 -8.95 -2.45 -3.79
CA CYS A 45 -10.38 -2.49 -4.12
C CYS A 45 -11.13 -3.54 -3.30
N GLN A 46 -10.48 -4.65 -2.97
CA GLN A 46 -11.09 -5.70 -2.16
C GLN A 46 -10.07 -6.20 -1.15
N ALA A 47 -10.54 -6.51 0.04
CA ALA A 47 -9.77 -7.19 1.05
C ALA A 47 -10.71 -8.12 1.82
N ASP A 48 -10.63 -9.40 1.54
CA ASP A 48 -11.31 -10.47 2.28
C ASP A 48 -10.33 -11.02 3.31
N VAL A 49 -10.66 -10.91 4.59
CA VAL A 49 -9.77 -11.34 5.68
C VAL A 49 -10.49 -12.31 6.59
N ASN A 50 -9.85 -13.46 6.79
CA ASN A 50 -10.27 -14.52 7.69
C ASN A 50 -9.25 -14.59 8.83
N LEU A 51 -9.74 -14.44 10.05
CA LEU A 51 -8.97 -14.47 11.28
C LEU A 51 -9.47 -15.61 12.16
N LYS A 52 -8.59 -16.56 12.47
CA LYS A 52 -8.83 -17.61 13.43
C LYS A 52 -8.33 -17.18 14.81
N MET A 53 -9.27 -16.97 15.73
CA MET A 53 -8.98 -16.50 17.08
C MET A 53 -8.22 -17.57 17.89
N PRO A 54 -7.05 -17.26 18.47
CA PRO A 54 -6.20 -18.25 19.14
C PRO A 54 -6.85 -18.93 20.36
N ARG A 55 -7.72 -18.22 21.10
CA ARG A 55 -8.22 -18.69 22.41
C ARG A 55 -9.44 -19.60 22.31
N ASN A 56 -10.32 -19.36 21.36
CA ASN A 56 -11.63 -20.03 21.25
C ASN A 56 -11.84 -20.72 19.90
N ASN A 57 -10.81 -20.73 19.03
CA ASN A 57 -10.87 -21.31 17.69
C ASN A 57 -12.02 -20.75 16.82
N GLN A 58 -12.55 -19.58 17.18
CA GLN A 58 -13.59 -18.88 16.45
C GLN A 58 -12.99 -18.31 15.17
N LEU A 59 -13.68 -18.53 14.05
CA LEU A 59 -13.33 -17.90 12.78
C LEU A 59 -14.12 -16.60 12.62
N LEU A 60 -13.40 -15.49 12.47
CA LEU A 60 -13.95 -14.19 12.15
C LEU A 60 -13.65 -13.89 10.69
N HIS A 61 -14.66 -13.38 9.98
CA HIS A 61 -14.55 -12.99 8.59
C HIS A 61 -14.97 -11.54 8.46
N PHE A 62 -14.15 -10.75 7.77
CA PHE A 62 -14.43 -9.35 7.47
C PHE A 62 -13.89 -9.00 6.09
N ALA A 63 -14.72 -8.34 5.30
CA ALA A 63 -14.40 -7.97 3.93
C ALA A 63 -14.54 -6.47 3.71
N PHE A 64 -13.82 -5.90 2.75
CA PHE A 64 -14.12 -4.54 2.29
C PHE A 64 -15.55 -4.43 1.77
N ARG A 65 -16.20 -3.31 2.06
CA ARG A 65 -17.46 -2.94 1.43
C ARG A 65 -17.26 -2.75 -0.06
N GLU A 66 -18.20 -3.26 -0.86
CA GLU A 66 -18.13 -3.24 -2.33
C GLU A 66 -18.08 -1.82 -2.92
N ASP A 67 -18.60 -0.83 -2.19
CA ASP A 67 -18.68 0.57 -2.62
C ASP A 67 -17.43 1.41 -2.31
N LYS A 68 -16.39 0.82 -1.70
CA LYS A 68 -15.22 1.57 -1.24
C LYS A 68 -13.90 0.97 -1.70
N GLN A 69 -12.93 1.84 -1.93
CA GLN A 69 -11.54 1.48 -2.19
C GLN A 69 -10.60 2.21 -1.22
N TRP A 70 -9.54 1.53 -0.79
CA TRP A 70 -8.51 2.11 0.07
C TRP A 70 -7.26 2.47 -0.74
N LYS A 71 -6.84 3.73 -0.74
CA LYS A 71 -5.64 4.15 -1.48
C LYS A 71 -4.38 3.91 -0.66
N LEU A 72 -3.42 3.22 -1.25
CA LEU A 72 -2.09 3.03 -0.70
C LEU A 72 -1.20 4.22 -1.07
N GLN A 73 -1.09 5.18 -0.16
CA GLN A 73 -0.33 6.41 -0.36
C GLN A 73 1.12 6.17 -0.83
N GLN A 74 1.75 5.10 -0.36
CA GLN A 74 3.11 4.70 -0.77
C GLN A 74 3.23 4.50 -2.28
N ILE A 75 2.24 3.85 -2.90
CA ILE A 75 2.23 3.58 -4.34
C ILE A 75 1.99 4.87 -5.12
N GLN A 76 1.06 5.70 -4.65
CA GLN A 76 0.78 7.00 -5.25
C GLN A 76 2.00 7.93 -5.22
N ASP A 77 2.65 8.05 -4.07
CA ASP A 77 3.83 8.90 -3.88
C ASP A 77 5.00 8.41 -4.74
N ALA A 78 5.22 7.08 -4.80
CA ALA A 78 6.25 6.50 -5.65
C ALA A 78 5.99 6.79 -7.14
N ARG A 79 4.74 6.64 -7.59
CA ARG A 79 4.32 7.00 -8.95
C ARG A 79 4.59 8.47 -9.25
N ASN A 80 4.26 9.37 -8.33
CA ASN A 80 4.49 10.81 -8.49
C ASN A 80 5.98 11.13 -8.67
N HIS A 81 6.85 10.53 -7.86
CA HIS A 81 8.30 10.70 -7.99
C HIS A 81 8.84 10.15 -9.32
N VAL A 82 8.36 8.99 -9.78
CA VAL A 82 8.75 8.43 -11.09
C VAL A 82 8.32 9.37 -12.22
N ASN A 83 7.10 9.91 -12.18
CA ASN A 83 6.64 10.86 -13.19
C ASN A 83 7.44 12.16 -13.17
N GLN A 84 7.83 12.65 -11.99
CA GLN A 84 8.71 13.81 -11.88
C GLN A 84 10.09 13.54 -12.49
N ALA A 85 10.66 12.35 -12.28
CA ALA A 85 11.93 11.96 -12.90
C ALA A 85 11.81 11.91 -14.44
N ILE A 86 10.70 11.37 -14.96
CA ILE A 86 10.42 11.36 -16.40
C ILE A 86 10.29 12.79 -16.94
N TYR A 87 9.55 13.66 -16.24
CA TYR A 87 9.42 15.07 -16.61
C TYR A 87 10.79 15.76 -16.66
N LEU A 88 11.66 15.54 -15.67
CA LEU A 88 13.01 16.13 -15.67
C LEU A 88 13.85 15.71 -16.89
N LEU A 89 13.62 14.51 -17.43
CA LEU A 89 14.32 14.01 -18.62
C LEU A 89 13.67 14.50 -19.92
N MET A 90 12.34 14.56 -19.98
CA MET A 90 11.58 14.86 -21.19
C MET A 90 11.28 16.35 -21.38
N ASN A 91 11.39 17.16 -20.32
CA ASN A 91 11.14 18.60 -20.38
C ASN A 91 12.37 19.37 -20.91
N ARG A 92 12.94 18.86 -22.00
CA ARG A 92 14.00 19.49 -22.80
C ARG A 92 13.73 19.20 -24.27
N ASP A 93 14.17 20.11 -25.13
CA ASP A 93 14.15 19.89 -26.57
C ASP A 93 15.01 18.66 -26.91
N VAL A 94 14.59 17.89 -27.91
CA VAL A 94 15.35 16.74 -28.43
C VAL A 94 16.72 17.18 -28.94
N ASN A 95 16.83 18.43 -29.42
CA ASN A 95 18.06 19.03 -29.91
C ASN A 95 18.82 19.83 -28.83
N TYR A 96 18.42 19.73 -27.57
CA TYR A 96 19.07 20.47 -26.49
C TYR A 96 20.52 20.02 -26.31
N GLN A 97 21.46 20.94 -26.53
CA GLN A 97 22.88 20.72 -26.25
C GLN A 97 23.23 21.28 -24.88
N PHE A 98 23.69 20.38 -24.00
CA PHE A 98 24.22 20.78 -22.69
C PHE A 98 25.46 21.66 -22.88
N LYS A 99 25.52 22.75 -22.11
CA LYS A 99 26.60 23.73 -22.23
C LYS A 99 27.83 23.34 -21.41
N THR A 100 27.63 22.59 -20.32
CA THR A 100 28.69 22.21 -19.40
C THR A 100 28.46 20.83 -18.80
N GLY A 101 29.54 20.18 -18.34
CA GLY A 101 29.42 18.94 -17.57
C GLY A 101 28.66 19.14 -16.25
N SER A 102 28.79 20.30 -15.60
CA SER A 102 28.05 20.61 -14.36
C SER A 102 26.54 20.61 -14.55
N GLU A 103 26.08 21.04 -15.73
CA GLU A 103 24.66 21.03 -16.06
C GLU A 103 24.09 19.60 -16.15
N VAL A 104 24.84 18.70 -16.80
CA VAL A 104 24.49 17.29 -16.89
C VAL A 104 24.46 16.65 -15.49
N LEU A 105 25.47 16.94 -14.66
CA LEU A 105 25.53 16.42 -13.29
C LEU A 105 24.32 16.87 -12.46
N LYS A 106 23.98 18.16 -12.48
CA LYS A 106 22.81 18.69 -11.75
C LYS A 106 21.50 18.05 -12.20
N LEU A 107 21.35 17.78 -13.50
CA LEU A 107 20.19 17.04 -14.01
C LEU A 107 20.17 15.61 -13.44
N MET A 108 21.29 14.90 -13.53
CA MET A 108 21.35 13.52 -13.06
C MET A 108 21.12 13.44 -11.54
N ASP A 109 21.63 14.38 -10.76
CA ASP A 109 21.36 14.49 -9.32
C ASP A 109 19.87 14.66 -9.03
N ALA A 110 19.20 15.55 -9.77
CA ALA A 110 17.75 15.77 -9.62
C ALA A 110 16.93 14.51 -9.97
N VAL A 111 17.32 13.80 -11.03
CA VAL A 111 16.67 12.53 -11.43
C VAL A 111 16.90 11.46 -10.37
N MET A 112 18.15 11.26 -9.93
CA MET A 112 18.52 10.28 -8.90
C MET A 112 17.83 10.55 -7.56
N LEU A 113 17.63 11.82 -7.21
CA LEU A 113 16.87 12.22 -6.04
C LEU A 113 15.41 11.75 -6.12
N GLN A 114 14.75 11.96 -7.26
CA GLN A 114 13.37 11.49 -7.45
C GLN A 114 13.26 9.97 -7.42
N LEU A 115 14.18 9.26 -8.08
CA LEU A 115 14.21 7.79 -8.05
C LEU A 115 14.46 7.24 -6.64
N SER A 116 15.35 7.87 -5.88
CA SER A 116 15.62 7.51 -4.48
C SER A 116 14.41 7.74 -3.60
N ARG A 117 13.68 8.86 -3.79
CA ARG A 117 12.43 9.12 -3.07
C ARG A 117 11.34 8.11 -3.43
N ALA A 118 11.18 7.79 -4.72
CA ALA A 118 10.23 6.77 -5.17
C ALA A 118 10.50 5.42 -4.51
N ARG A 119 11.77 4.98 -4.53
CA ARG A 119 12.21 3.75 -3.86
C ARG A 119 11.88 3.81 -2.37
N ASN A 120 12.30 4.86 -1.68
CA ASN A 120 12.12 4.98 -0.23
C ASN A 120 10.64 4.91 0.19
N ARG A 121 9.71 5.44 -0.62
CA ARG A 121 8.27 5.34 -0.36
C ARG A 121 7.75 3.89 -0.40
N LEU A 122 8.31 3.04 -1.24
CA LEU A 122 7.95 1.62 -1.33
C LEU A 122 8.71 0.76 -0.32
N THR A 123 9.95 1.11 0.02
CA THR A 123 10.79 0.31 0.92
C THR A 123 10.56 0.60 2.40
N THR A 124 10.08 1.79 2.74
CA THR A 124 9.92 2.22 4.13
C THR A 124 8.43 2.45 4.44
N PRO A 125 7.76 1.51 5.14
CA PRO A 125 6.40 1.71 5.61
C PRO A 125 6.29 2.94 6.51
N ALA A 126 5.12 3.58 6.53
CA ALA A 126 4.86 4.65 7.48
C ALA A 126 4.82 4.08 8.91
N THR A 127 5.55 4.70 9.83
CA THR A 127 5.46 4.37 11.26
C THR A 127 4.16 4.95 11.81
N LEU A 128 3.14 4.10 11.93
CA LEU A 128 1.86 4.45 12.53
C LEU A 128 1.76 3.86 13.94
N THR A 129 1.36 4.68 14.90
CA THR A 129 1.01 4.26 16.25
C THR A 129 -0.35 3.56 16.27
N LEU A 130 -0.60 2.73 17.28
CA LEU A 130 -1.90 2.03 17.41
C LEU A 130 -3.12 2.99 17.40
N PRO A 131 -3.08 4.16 18.08
CA PRO A 131 -4.17 5.13 17.98
C PRO A 131 -4.39 5.69 16.57
N GLU A 132 -3.33 5.90 15.78
CA GLU A 132 -3.45 6.35 14.39
C GLU A 132 -4.06 5.27 13.50
N ILE A 133 -3.72 4.00 13.74
CA ILE A 133 -4.35 2.87 13.05
C ILE A 133 -5.83 2.76 13.42
N ALA A 134 -6.17 2.91 14.71
CA ALA A 134 -7.56 2.82 15.19
C ALA A 134 -8.45 3.95 14.66
N SER A 135 -7.90 5.17 14.55
CA SER A 135 -8.58 6.35 14.02
C SER A 135 -8.57 6.44 12.49
N SER A 136 -7.80 5.57 11.81
CA SER A 136 -7.76 5.50 10.36
C SER A 136 -9.14 5.22 9.76
N GLY A 137 -9.41 5.85 8.61
CA GLY A 137 -10.61 5.55 7.81
C GLY A 137 -10.69 4.08 7.35
N LEU A 138 -9.56 3.35 7.38
CA LEU A 138 -9.47 1.94 7.01
C LEU A 138 -10.40 1.05 7.84
N THR A 139 -10.57 1.31 9.14
CA THR A 139 -11.44 0.50 10.02
C THR A 139 -12.90 0.54 9.56
N LYS A 140 -13.32 1.63 8.91
CA LYS A 140 -14.67 1.85 8.37
C LYS A 140 -14.88 1.26 6.96
N MET A 141 -13.85 0.60 6.42
CA MET A 141 -13.91 -0.09 5.13
C MET A 141 -14.54 -1.47 5.24
N PHE A 142 -14.54 -2.08 6.43
CA PHE A 142 -14.95 -3.47 6.61
C PHE A 142 -16.46 -3.63 6.84
N THR A 143 -16.99 -4.74 6.34
CA THR A 143 -18.32 -5.28 6.62
C THR A 143 -18.21 -6.79 6.87
N PRO A 144 -18.65 -7.31 8.04
CA PRO A 144 -19.12 -6.56 9.20
C PRO A 144 -18.04 -5.64 9.79
N ALA A 145 -18.45 -4.68 10.62
CA ALA A 145 -17.50 -3.78 11.28
C ALA A 145 -16.50 -4.57 12.15
N LEU A 146 -15.25 -4.11 12.19
CA LEU A 146 -14.22 -4.76 13.00
C LEU A 146 -14.58 -4.68 14.50
N PRO A 147 -14.39 -5.77 15.26
CA PRO A 147 -14.47 -5.74 16.72
C PRO A 147 -13.51 -4.70 17.33
N PRO A 148 -13.84 -4.12 18.49
CA PRO A 148 -13.03 -3.06 19.12
C PRO A 148 -11.64 -3.54 19.58
N ASP A 149 -11.48 -4.85 19.77
CA ASP A 149 -10.22 -5.51 20.11
C ASP A 149 -9.40 -5.91 18.88
N ILE A 150 -9.82 -5.55 17.65
CA ILE A 150 -9.13 -5.89 16.42
C ILE A 150 -8.81 -4.63 15.62
N LEU A 151 -7.53 -4.46 15.27
CA LEU A 151 -7.09 -3.45 14.30
C LEU A 151 -6.47 -4.14 13.09
N VAL A 152 -6.70 -3.55 11.91
CA VAL A 152 -6.16 -4.04 10.64
C VAL A 152 -5.38 -2.92 9.97
N ASN A 153 -4.24 -3.27 9.37
CA ASN A 153 -3.43 -2.34 8.58
C ASN A 153 -2.93 -3.00 7.29
N PHE A 154 -2.82 -2.19 6.23
CA PHE A 154 -2.24 -2.57 4.94
C PHE A 154 -1.13 -1.60 4.58
N TYR A 155 0.01 -2.14 4.14
CA TYR A 155 1.14 -1.33 3.69
C TYR A 155 2.01 -2.09 2.71
N ILE A 156 2.88 -1.36 2.01
CA ILE A 156 3.92 -1.95 1.17
C ILE A 156 5.23 -1.98 1.95
N ASN A 157 5.88 -3.14 1.95
CA ASN A 157 7.24 -3.28 2.43
C ASN A 157 8.11 -3.87 1.32
N LEU A 158 8.93 -3.00 0.71
CA LEU A 158 9.80 -3.34 -0.40
C LEU A 158 8.99 -3.76 -1.63
N ASN A 159 8.87 -5.07 -1.88
CA ASN A 159 8.12 -5.68 -2.98
C ASN A 159 6.93 -6.53 -2.50
N LYS A 160 6.54 -6.39 -1.23
CA LYS A 160 5.45 -7.18 -0.63
C LYS A 160 4.31 -6.27 -0.18
N LEU A 161 3.09 -6.68 -0.49
CA LEU A 161 1.88 -6.19 0.16
C LEU A 161 1.74 -6.89 1.52
N CYS A 162 1.68 -6.12 2.60
CA CYS A 162 1.60 -6.62 3.96
C CYS A 162 0.19 -6.37 4.52
N LEU A 163 -0.37 -7.40 5.14
CA LEU A 163 -1.56 -7.35 5.99
C LEU A 163 -1.10 -7.60 7.42
N THR A 164 -1.42 -6.67 8.33
CA THR A 164 -1.18 -6.85 9.76
C THR A 164 -2.50 -6.74 10.51
N VAL A 165 -2.73 -7.71 11.38
CA VAL A 165 -3.89 -7.75 12.28
C VAL A 165 -3.36 -7.69 13.71
N TYR A 166 -3.82 -6.72 14.48
CA TYR A 166 -3.51 -6.57 15.89
C TYR A 166 -4.70 -7.02 16.71
N GLN A 167 -4.48 -7.98 17.61
CA GLN A 167 -5.46 -8.34 18.63
C GLN A 167 -5.09 -7.60 19.93
N LEU A 168 -5.98 -6.72 20.37
CA LEU A 168 -5.84 -5.93 21.57
C LEU A 168 -6.43 -6.67 22.76
N HIS A 169 -5.91 -6.39 23.95
CA HIS A 169 -6.48 -6.88 25.20
C HIS A 169 -6.59 -5.71 26.17
N VAL A 170 -7.81 -5.47 26.67
CA VAL A 170 -8.04 -4.43 27.67
C VAL A 170 -7.38 -4.86 28.97
N LEU A 171 -6.54 -4.00 29.53
CA LEU A 171 -6.02 -4.20 30.88
C LEU A 171 -7.19 -4.09 31.86
N GLN A 172 -7.51 -5.19 32.54
CA GLN A 172 -8.47 -5.14 33.63
C GLN A 172 -7.89 -4.29 34.76
N PRO A 173 -8.69 -3.41 35.39
CA PRO A 173 -8.22 -2.67 36.55
C PRO A 173 -7.79 -3.68 37.62
N SER A 174 -6.56 -3.54 38.11
CA SER A 174 -6.03 -4.40 39.17
C SER A 174 -6.92 -4.26 40.40
N THR A 175 -7.65 -5.32 40.74
CA THR A 175 -8.32 -5.45 42.02
C THR A 175 -7.28 -5.77 43.10
N THR A 176 -6.35 -4.85 43.34
CA THR A 176 -5.57 -4.82 44.57
C THR A 176 -6.37 -3.99 45.57
N LYS A 177 -7.23 -4.68 46.31
CA LYS A 177 -7.66 -4.25 47.64
C LYS A 177 -6.56 -4.57 48.64
#